data_AF-A0A1W1EEZ4-F1
#
_entry.id   AF-A0A1W1EEZ4-F1
#
_cell.length_a   1.000
_cell.length_b   1.000
_cell.length_c   1.000
_cell.angle_alpha   90.00
_cell.angle_beta   90.00
_cell.angle_gamma   90.00
#
_symmetry.space_group_name_H-M   'P 1'
#
loop_
_entity.id
_entity.type
_entity.pdbx_description
1 polymer ?
#
loop_
_entity_poly.entity_id
_entity_poly.type
_entity_poly.pdbx_seq_one_letter_code
_entity_poly.pdbx_strand_id
1 'polypeptide(L)' 'MKKDAIYKKAKALVLKDKNFSPSYVQRKLEIGYNRAVKIVEHIKNEQRHSDDCK' A
#
# COMPACT_ATOMS: atom_id res chain seq x y z
N MET A 1 17.94 -8.47 -2.72
CA MET A 1 17.09 -7.29 -2.99
C MET A 1 15.62 -7.66 -2.73
N LYS A 2 15.14 -7.59 -1.47
CA LYS A 2 13.75 -7.93 -1.11
C LYS A 2 12.83 -6.76 -1.45
N LYS A 3 12.41 -6.61 -2.72
CA LYS A 3 11.23 -5.78 -3.04
C LYS A 3 10.06 -6.31 -2.20
N ASP A 4 9.53 -5.44 -1.37
CA ASP A 4 9.23 -5.70 0.03
C ASP A 4 8.08 -6.71 0.23
N ALA A 5 8.31 -7.81 0.95
CA ALA A 5 7.23 -8.70 1.41
C ALA A 5 6.12 -7.91 2.16
N ILE A 6 6.49 -6.78 2.76
CA ILE A 6 5.61 -5.80 3.38
C ILE A 6 4.69 -5.15 2.35
N TYR A 7 5.18 -4.79 1.16
CA TYR A 7 4.37 -4.20 0.08
C TYR A 7 3.29 -5.18 -0.40
N LYS A 8 3.64 -6.45 -0.65
CA LYS A 8 2.66 -7.48 -1.05
C LYS A 8 1.59 -7.69 0.02
N LYS A 9 2.00 -7.74 1.30
CA LYS A 9 1.07 -7.83 2.45
C LYS A 9 0.18 -6.59 2.55
N ALA A 10 0.76 -5.39 2.41
CA ALA A 10 0.02 -4.13 2.42
C ALA A 10 -1.01 -4.09 1.29
N LYS A 11 -0.62 -4.44 0.06
CA LYS A 11 -1.50 -4.49 -1.10
C LYS A 11 -2.67 -5.46 -0.87
N ALA A 12 -2.42 -6.66 -0.36
CA ALA A 12 -3.48 -7.61 -0.03
C ALA A 12 -4.44 -7.09 1.05
N LEU A 13 -3.93 -6.44 2.10
CA LEU A 13 -4.74 -5.82 3.15
C LEU A 13 -5.62 -4.68 2.61
N VAL A 14 -5.03 -3.73 1.88
CA VAL A 14 -5.78 -2.57 1.37
C VAL A 14 -6.78 -2.98 0.29
N LEU A 15 -6.51 -4.04 -0.50
CA LEU A 15 -7.48 -4.57 -1.47
C LEU A 15 -8.64 -5.28 -0.77
N LYS A 16 -8.37 -5.98 0.35
CA LYS A 16 -9.40 -6.65 1.15
C LYS A 16 -10.30 -5.65 1.88
N ASP A 17 -9.69 -4.68 2.55
CA ASP A 17 -10.40 -3.72 3.41
C ASP A 17 -10.81 -2.44 2.66
N LYS A 18 -10.39 -2.27 1.39
CA LYS A 18 -10.54 -1.05 0.56
C LYS A 18 -10.08 0.24 1.25
N ASN A 19 -9.15 0.13 2.20
CA ASN A 19 -8.67 1.22 3.04
C ASN A 19 -7.18 1.51 2.78
N PHE A 20 -6.89 2.63 2.12
CA PHE A 20 -5.53 3.04 1.75
C PHE A 20 -4.95 4.09 2.71
N SER A 21 -5.28 4.02 3.99
CA SER A 21 -4.80 4.98 4.98
C SER A 21 -3.41 4.57 5.52
N PRO A 22 -2.39 5.45 5.51
CA PRO A 22 -1.05 5.13 6.04
C PRO A 22 -1.09 4.66 7.50
N SER A 23 -1.92 5.29 8.34
CA SER A 23 -2.12 4.91 9.75
C SER A 23 -2.76 3.52 9.91
N TYR A 24 -3.46 3.01 8.89
CA TYR A 24 -3.99 1.66 8.88
C TYR A 24 -2.89 0.64 8.59
N VAL A 25 -2.09 0.90 7.55
CA VAL A 25 -0.95 0.06 7.16
C VAL A 25 0.12 0.03 8.26
N GLN A 26 0.38 1.16 8.91
CA GLN A 26 1.28 1.28 10.07
C GLN A 26 0.88 0.31 11.18
N ARG A 27 -0.39 0.32 11.62
CA ARG A 27 -0.87 -0.52 12.73
C ARG A 27 -0.92 -2.00 12.37
N LYS A 28 -1.20 -2.33 11.10
CA LYS A 28 -1.33 -3.73 10.65
C LYS A 28 0.01 -4.40 10.37
N LEU A 29 1.02 -3.65 9.95
CA LEU A 29 2.33 -4.17 9.58
C LEU A 29 3.45 -3.77 10.55
N GLU A 30 3.11 -3.00 11.58
CA GLU A 30 4.05 -2.50 12.61
C GLU A 30 5.28 -1.82 12.00
N ILE A 31 5.05 -1.05 10.93
CA ILE A 31 6.10 -0.30 10.22
C ILE A 31 6.08 1.17 10.60
N GLY A 32 7.23 1.84 10.49
CA GLY A 32 7.30 3.29 10.69
C GLY A 32 6.41 4.08 9.73
N TYR A 33 5.86 5.21 10.20
CA TYR A 33 4.89 6.04 9.48
C TYR A 33 5.37 6.42 8.06
N ASN A 34 6.61 6.90 7.93
CA ASN A 34 7.18 7.30 6.64
C ASN A 34 7.19 6.16 5.62
N ARG A 35 7.40 4.92 6.07
CA ARG A 35 7.38 3.73 5.21
C ARG A 35 5.94 3.38 4.81
N ALA A 36 4.99 3.51 5.74
CA ALA A 36 3.57 3.30 5.45
C ALA A 36 3.05 4.29 4.39
N VAL A 37 3.42 5.57 4.50
CA VAL A 37 3.06 6.60 3.51
C VAL A 37 3.58 6.24 2.12
N LYS A 38 4.87 5.92 2.00
CA LYS A 38 5.49 5.53 0.71
C LYS A 38 4.83 4.31 0.09
N ILE A 39 4.52 3.29 0.90
CA ILE A 39 3.85 2.07 0.42
C ILE A 39 2.45 2.39 -0.11
N VAL A 40 1.67 3.15 0.65
CA VAL A 40 0.31 3.55 0.26
C VAL A 40 0.33 4.37 -1.02
N GLU A 41 1.23 5.34 -1.12
CA GLU A 41 1.38 6.18 -2.31
C GLU A 41 1.74 5.35 -3.53
N HIS A 42 2.68 4.41 -3.39
CA HIS A 42 3.07 3.51 -4.47
C HIS A 42 1.93 2.60 -4.93
N ILE A 43 1.13 2.05 -3.99
CA ILE A 43 -0.06 1.25 -4.34
C ILE A 43 -1.09 2.09 -5.10
N LYS A 44 -1.36 3.32 -4.64
CA LYS A 44 -2.32 4.23 -5.32
C LYS A 44 -1.85 4.64 -6.71
N ASN A 45 -0.56 4.88 -6.88
CA ASN A 45 0.01 5.27 -8.18
C ASN A 45 -0.06 4.12 -9.19
N GLU A 46 0.24 2.90 -8.75
CA GLU A 46 0.11 1.70 -9.59
C GLU A 46 -1.36 1.43 -9.98
N GLN A 47 -2.33 1.73 -9.12
CA GLN A 47 -3.75 1.62 -9.46
C GLN A 47 -4.19 2.63 -10.51
N ARG A 48 -3.78 3.91 -10.38
CA ARG A 48 -4.18 4.97 -11.32
C ARG A 48 -3.77 4.67 -12.77
N HIS A 49 -2.64 4.02 -12.98
CA HIS A 49 -2.17 3.67 -14.32
C HIS A 49 -3.02 2.60 -15.04
N SER A 50 -3.86 1.87 -14.31
CA SER A 50 -4.81 0.94 -14.91
C SER A 50 -6.11 1.61 -15.35
N ASP A 51 -6.42 2.80 -14.82
CA ASP A 51 -7.70 3.48 -15.06
C ASP A 51 -7.66 4.42 -16.28
N ASP A 52 -6.48 4.68 -16.87
CA ASP A 52 -6.30 5.53 -18.07
C ASP A 52 -6.67 4.84 -19.41
N CYS A 53 -7.41 3.73 -19.38
CA CYS A 53 -7.96 3.11 -20.61
C CYS A 53 -9.39 2.61 -20.38
N LYS A 54 -10.31 3.54 -20.13
CA LYS A 54 -11.73 3.39 -20.48
C LYS A 54 -12.23 4.66 -21.15
#